data_AF-A0A7S3LYZ8-F1
#
_entry.id   AF-A0A7S3LYZ8-F1
#
_cell.length_a   1.000
_cell.length_b   1.000
_cell.length_c   1.000
_cell.angle_alpha   90.00
_cell.angle_beta   90.00
_cell.angle_gamma   90.00
#
_symmetry.space_group_name_H-M   'P 1'
#
loop_
_entity.id
_entity.type
_entity.pdbx_description
1 polymer ?
#
loop_
_entity_poly.entity_id
_entity_poly.type
_entity_poly.pdbx_seq_one_letter_code
_entity_poly.pdbx_strand_id
1 'polypeptide(L)'
;PAPGMPMDSEALAQMRFQQVAAEYEQMKHAGIAPEVAELAEYHGLDDRAARALDEEMKKRKTTFEADMQALWVGLEGAKNPSGLLMIKLKDMRMGQFRGMSALNGKVQEFAKKYRLDTQAAVKLGEVLDKREDPDGDMTKIGKHLERSNKPSSLMMMLLRDLREGKPVRDPEFAAAVGSKFHEKELDKTVRRSRSRGRGSGGGGGGAKEGGRDRGRGSPKRERERSPGRERRDRSRDRRDRSKEKEKDGDRSK
;
A
#
# COMPACT_ATOMS: atom_id res chain seq x y z
N PRO A 1 -44.20 30.57 -28.61
CA PRO A 1 -44.25 29.12 -28.34
C PRO A 1 -44.21 28.33 -29.66
N ALA A 2 -43.05 27.78 -29.99
CA ALA A 2 -42.87 27.03 -31.22
C ALA A 2 -43.62 25.67 -31.15
N PRO A 3 -44.29 25.26 -32.25
CA PRO A 3 -45.07 24.02 -32.31
C PRO A 3 -44.14 22.79 -32.24
N GLY A 4 -44.57 21.80 -31.45
CA GLY A 4 -43.81 20.62 -31.08
C GLY A 4 -43.27 19.83 -32.27
N MET A 5 -41.96 19.64 -32.29
CA MET A 5 -41.31 18.67 -33.16
C MET A 5 -41.73 17.27 -32.70
N PRO A 6 -42.25 16.42 -33.59
CA PRO A 6 -42.56 15.04 -33.25
C PRO A 6 -41.26 14.35 -32.80
N MET A 7 -41.28 13.76 -31.60
CA MET A 7 -40.16 12.92 -31.14
C MET A 7 -40.02 11.75 -32.12
N ASP A 8 -38.87 11.65 -32.79
CA ASP A 8 -38.60 10.61 -33.78
C ASP A 8 -38.85 9.23 -33.16
N SER A 9 -39.55 8.35 -33.90
CA SER A 9 -39.89 6.99 -33.47
C SER A 9 -38.67 6.19 -33.01
N GLU A 10 -37.49 6.52 -33.52
CA GLU A 10 -36.21 5.92 -33.19
C GLU A 10 -35.77 6.26 -31.75
N ALA A 11 -35.97 7.51 -31.31
CA ALA A 11 -35.65 7.95 -29.95
C ALA A 11 -36.50 7.23 -28.88
N LEU A 12 -37.78 6.96 -29.20
CA LEU A 12 -38.66 6.18 -28.32
C LEU A 12 -38.24 4.72 -28.21
N ALA A 13 -37.79 4.10 -29.32
CA ALA A 13 -37.27 2.74 -29.31
C ALA A 13 -35.98 2.64 -28.48
N GLN A 14 -35.08 3.62 -28.62
CA GLN A 14 -33.83 3.69 -27.87
C GLN A 14 -34.07 3.87 -26.36
N MET A 15 -35.02 4.73 -25.98
CA MET A 15 -35.39 4.93 -24.57
C MET A 15 -35.98 3.66 -23.94
N ARG A 16 -36.84 2.92 -24.66
CA ARG A 16 -37.40 1.65 -24.17
C ARG A 16 -36.32 0.59 -23.99
N PHE A 17 -35.38 0.49 -24.92
CA PHE A 17 -34.26 -0.44 -24.80
C PHE A 17 -33.39 -0.13 -23.57
N GLN A 18 -33.10 1.15 -23.32
CA GLN A 18 -32.38 1.58 -22.12
C GLN A 18 -33.14 1.25 -20.82
N GLN A 19 -34.47 1.44 -20.80
CA GLN A 19 -35.28 1.08 -19.63
C GLN A 19 -35.25 -0.43 -19.35
N VAL A 20 -35.44 -1.26 -20.38
CA VAL A 20 -35.40 -2.72 -20.24
C VAL A 20 -34.01 -3.21 -19.82
N ALA A 21 -32.94 -2.60 -20.33
CA ALA A 21 -31.57 -2.91 -19.91
C ALA A 21 -31.35 -2.57 -18.42
N ALA A 22 -31.78 -1.40 -17.98
CA ALA A 22 -31.67 -0.98 -16.57
C ALA A 22 -32.52 -1.86 -15.63
N GLU A 23 -33.73 -2.24 -16.04
CA GLU A 23 -34.58 -3.16 -15.28
C GLU A 23 -33.95 -4.56 -15.19
N TYR A 24 -33.31 -5.04 -16.26
CA TYR A 24 -32.61 -6.31 -16.26
C TYR A 24 -31.41 -6.31 -15.30
N GLU A 25 -30.62 -5.23 -15.28
CA GLU A 25 -29.54 -5.06 -14.31
C GLU A 25 -30.08 -5.02 -12.88
N GLN A 26 -31.15 -4.26 -12.61
CA GLN A 26 -31.79 -4.24 -11.29
C GLN A 26 -32.35 -5.61 -10.89
N MET A 27 -32.98 -6.34 -11.80
CA MET A 27 -33.49 -7.70 -11.55
C MET A 27 -32.37 -8.69 -11.30
N LYS A 28 -31.24 -8.58 -12.00
CA LYS A 28 -30.07 -9.43 -11.81
C LYS A 28 -29.49 -9.28 -10.40
N HIS A 29 -29.53 -8.07 -9.85
CA HIS A 29 -29.08 -7.75 -8.50
C HIS A 29 -30.19 -7.81 -7.44
N ALA A 30 -31.41 -8.21 -7.80
CA ALA A 30 -32.54 -8.24 -6.87
C ALA A 30 -32.26 -9.20 -5.71
N GLY A 31 -32.03 -8.61 -4.52
CA GLY A 31 -31.80 -9.34 -3.26
C GLY A 31 -30.34 -9.58 -2.89
N ILE A 32 -29.39 -9.16 -3.72
CA ILE A 32 -27.94 -9.18 -3.45
C ILE A 32 -27.53 -7.82 -2.87
N ALA A 33 -26.71 -7.79 -1.82
CA ALA A 33 -26.14 -6.55 -1.30
C ALA A 33 -25.34 -5.80 -2.39
N PRO A 34 -25.41 -4.46 -2.46
CA PRO A 34 -24.78 -3.69 -3.54
C PRO A 34 -23.26 -3.87 -3.58
N GLU A 35 -22.60 -4.01 -2.42
CA GLU A 35 -21.15 -4.23 -2.34
C GLU A 35 -20.75 -5.62 -2.89
N VAL A 36 -21.61 -6.63 -2.71
CA VAL A 36 -21.40 -7.98 -3.27
C VAL A 36 -21.65 -7.98 -4.77
N ALA A 37 -22.65 -7.22 -5.24
CA ALA A 37 -22.90 -7.03 -6.67
C ALA A 37 -21.72 -6.35 -7.37
N GLU A 38 -21.18 -5.28 -6.79
CA GLU A 38 -20.01 -4.56 -7.33
C GLU A 38 -18.77 -5.46 -7.40
N LEU A 39 -18.49 -6.24 -6.34
CA LEU A 39 -17.40 -7.22 -6.33
C LEU A 39 -17.61 -8.28 -7.44
N ALA A 40 -18.84 -8.74 -7.61
CA ALA A 40 -19.19 -9.73 -8.62
C ALA A 40 -18.98 -9.21 -10.05
N GLU A 41 -19.40 -7.99 -10.32
CA GLU A 41 -19.21 -7.35 -11.62
C GLU A 41 -17.72 -7.11 -11.90
N TYR A 42 -17.00 -6.50 -10.95
CA TYR A 42 -15.59 -6.14 -11.10
C TYR A 42 -14.69 -7.35 -11.38
N HIS A 43 -14.95 -8.49 -10.73
CA HIS A 43 -14.17 -9.71 -10.91
C HIS A 43 -14.78 -10.71 -11.91
N GLY A 44 -15.92 -10.38 -12.56
CA GLY A 44 -16.60 -11.27 -13.49
C GLY A 44 -17.08 -12.57 -12.86
N LEU A 45 -17.64 -12.50 -11.65
CA LEU A 45 -18.18 -13.64 -10.93
C LEU A 45 -19.53 -14.07 -11.52
N ASP A 46 -19.79 -15.37 -11.51
CA ASP A 46 -21.06 -15.94 -11.92
C ASP A 46 -22.17 -15.63 -10.90
N ASP A 47 -23.41 -15.48 -11.38
CA ASP A 47 -24.57 -15.14 -10.54
C ASP A 47 -24.77 -16.13 -9.39
N ARG A 48 -24.39 -17.39 -9.59
CA ARG A 48 -24.45 -18.43 -8.55
C ARG A 48 -23.43 -18.17 -7.44
N ALA A 49 -22.19 -17.84 -7.78
CA ALA A 49 -21.18 -17.48 -6.78
C ALA A 49 -21.53 -16.17 -6.05
N ALA A 50 -22.06 -15.17 -6.76
CA ALA A 50 -22.49 -13.90 -6.15
C ALA A 50 -23.61 -14.12 -5.11
N ARG A 51 -24.63 -14.92 -5.44
CA ARG A 51 -25.71 -15.27 -4.49
C ARG A 51 -25.18 -16.07 -3.30
N ALA A 52 -24.29 -17.04 -3.54
CA ALA A 52 -23.68 -17.81 -2.46
C ALA A 52 -22.83 -16.94 -1.51
N LEU A 53 -22.16 -15.92 -2.04
CA LEU A 53 -21.43 -14.94 -1.27
C LEU A 53 -22.37 -14.06 -0.44
N ASP A 54 -23.43 -13.54 -1.04
CA ASP A 54 -24.42 -12.71 -0.35
C ASP A 54 -25.09 -13.44 0.83
N GLU A 55 -25.48 -14.71 0.64
CA GLU A 55 -26.03 -15.55 1.70
C GLU A 55 -25.06 -15.73 2.87
N GLU A 56 -23.77 -15.89 2.60
CA GLU A 56 -22.75 -16.07 3.63
C GLU A 56 -22.44 -14.76 4.35
N MET A 57 -22.39 -13.65 3.60
CA MET A 57 -22.20 -12.31 4.15
C MET A 57 -23.36 -11.87 5.05
N LYS A 58 -24.60 -12.26 4.72
CA LYS A 58 -25.78 -12.02 5.57
C LYS A 58 -25.68 -12.68 6.96
N LYS A 59 -24.91 -13.77 7.10
CA LYS A 59 -24.64 -14.42 8.40
C LYS A 59 -23.55 -13.69 9.19
N ARG A 60 -22.60 -13.06 8.50
CA ARG A 60 -21.38 -12.44 9.06
C ARG A 60 -21.48 -10.91 9.15
N LYS A 61 -22.63 -10.37 9.57
CA LYS A 61 -22.89 -8.92 9.60
C LYS A 61 -21.86 -8.11 10.40
N THR A 62 -21.27 -8.69 11.44
CA THR A 62 -20.30 -8.00 12.30
C THR A 62 -18.92 -7.84 11.65
N THR A 63 -18.53 -8.74 10.74
CA THR A 63 -17.23 -8.72 10.05
C THR A 63 -17.38 -8.42 8.55
N PHE A 64 -18.56 -7.97 8.12
CA PHE A 64 -18.92 -7.79 6.71
C PHE A 64 -17.90 -6.94 5.95
N GLU A 65 -17.61 -5.73 6.44
CA GLU A 65 -16.69 -4.79 5.77
C GLU A 65 -15.27 -5.35 5.65
N ALA A 66 -14.76 -5.96 6.73
CA ALA A 66 -13.42 -6.53 6.76
C ALA A 66 -13.28 -7.79 5.90
N ASP A 67 -14.35 -8.60 5.82
CA ASP A 67 -14.41 -9.77 4.96
C ASP A 67 -14.50 -9.35 3.48
N MET A 68 -15.32 -8.35 3.15
CA MET A 68 -15.42 -7.79 1.80
C MET A 68 -14.09 -7.19 1.32
N GLN A 69 -13.40 -6.44 2.16
CA GLN A 69 -12.07 -5.90 1.82
C GLN A 69 -11.04 -7.01 1.61
N ALA A 70 -11.07 -8.06 2.44
CA ALA A 70 -10.20 -9.23 2.28
C ALA A 70 -10.47 -9.98 0.97
N LEU A 71 -11.74 -10.14 0.60
CA LEU A 71 -12.13 -10.75 -0.67
C LEU A 71 -11.65 -9.90 -1.85
N TRP A 72 -11.84 -8.58 -1.84
CA TRP A 72 -11.40 -7.68 -2.90
C TRP A 72 -9.91 -7.84 -3.20
N VAL A 73 -9.10 -7.73 -2.15
CA VAL A 73 -7.64 -7.87 -2.24
C VAL A 73 -7.21 -9.28 -2.62
N GLY A 74 -7.94 -10.31 -2.17
CA GLY A 74 -7.67 -11.70 -2.50
C GLY A 74 -7.97 -12.06 -3.96
N LEU A 75 -9.02 -11.48 -4.52
CA LEU A 75 -9.49 -11.76 -5.88
C LEU A 75 -8.73 -10.98 -6.96
N GLU A 76 -8.23 -9.78 -6.66
CA GLU A 76 -7.50 -8.92 -7.62
C GLU A 76 -6.28 -9.58 -8.28
N GLY A 77 -5.65 -10.55 -7.62
CA GLY A 77 -4.50 -11.29 -8.17
C GLY A 77 -4.79 -12.71 -8.64
N ALA A 78 -6.04 -13.15 -8.63
CA ALA A 78 -6.40 -14.54 -8.90
C ALA A 78 -6.51 -14.85 -10.40
N LYS A 79 -5.94 -15.98 -10.84
CA LYS A 79 -6.11 -16.45 -12.23
C LYS A 79 -7.55 -16.88 -12.55
N ASN A 80 -8.28 -17.33 -11.52
CA ASN A 80 -9.68 -17.73 -11.61
C ASN A 80 -10.41 -17.22 -10.35
N PRO A 81 -11.02 -16.01 -10.41
CA PRO A 81 -11.60 -15.36 -9.23
C PRO A 81 -12.83 -16.13 -8.70
N SER A 82 -13.71 -16.63 -9.56
CA SER A 82 -14.88 -17.42 -9.12
C SER A 82 -14.45 -18.71 -8.39
N GLY A 83 -13.47 -19.44 -8.93
CA GLY A 83 -12.93 -20.63 -8.25
C GLY A 83 -12.31 -20.31 -6.89
N LEU A 84 -11.53 -19.22 -6.78
CA LEU A 84 -10.94 -18.79 -5.51
C LEU A 84 -12.00 -18.35 -4.50
N LEU A 85 -13.04 -17.63 -4.97
CA LEU A 85 -14.16 -17.22 -4.12
C LEU A 85 -14.87 -18.43 -3.51
N MET A 86 -15.12 -19.48 -4.30
CA MET A 86 -15.77 -20.70 -3.78
C MET A 86 -14.95 -21.39 -2.69
N ILE A 87 -13.62 -21.36 -2.78
CA ILE A 87 -12.73 -21.83 -1.70
C ILE A 87 -12.89 -20.94 -0.47
N LYS A 88 -12.87 -19.61 -0.63
CA LYS A 88 -13.04 -18.68 0.50
C LYS A 88 -14.43 -18.80 1.16
N LEU A 89 -15.48 -19.04 0.39
CA LEU A 89 -16.82 -19.32 0.92
C LEU A 89 -16.85 -20.61 1.73
N LYS A 90 -16.13 -21.65 1.28
CA LYS A 90 -15.96 -22.88 2.04
C LYS A 90 -15.24 -22.60 3.36
N ASP A 91 -14.16 -21.82 3.34
CA ASP A 91 -13.43 -21.41 4.55
C ASP A 91 -14.32 -20.58 5.50
N MET A 92 -15.19 -19.72 4.96
CA MET A 92 -16.15 -18.93 5.75
C MET A 92 -17.15 -19.82 6.47
N ARG A 93 -17.71 -20.81 5.78
CA ARG A 93 -18.66 -21.78 6.36
C ARG A 93 -18.03 -22.65 7.44
N MET A 94 -16.73 -22.93 7.33
CA MET A 94 -15.97 -23.64 8.37
C MET A 94 -15.49 -22.73 9.51
N GLY A 95 -15.73 -21.41 9.44
CA GLY A 95 -15.19 -20.45 10.40
C GLY A 95 -13.68 -20.28 10.32
N GLN A 96 -13.03 -20.78 9.27
CA GLN A 96 -11.60 -20.65 9.03
C GLN A 96 -11.24 -19.35 8.32
N PHE A 97 -12.21 -18.73 7.63
CA PHE A 97 -11.99 -17.44 6.99
C PHE A 97 -11.85 -16.32 8.03
N ARG A 98 -10.59 -15.91 8.19
CA ARG A 98 -10.13 -14.79 8.98
C ARG A 98 -9.97 -13.60 8.03
N GLY A 99 -10.98 -12.71 7.96
CA GLY A 99 -10.92 -11.49 7.16
C GLY A 99 -9.76 -10.57 7.56
N MET A 100 -9.68 -9.35 7.01
CA MET A 100 -8.53 -8.46 7.30
C MET A 100 -8.38 -8.10 8.79
N SER A 101 -9.48 -8.10 9.54
CA SER A 101 -9.48 -7.83 10.99
C SER A 101 -8.75 -8.87 11.83
N ALA A 102 -8.52 -10.06 11.29
CA ALA A 102 -7.83 -11.14 11.99
C ALA A 102 -6.31 -11.09 11.79
N LEU A 103 -5.78 -10.14 11.02
CA LEU A 103 -4.35 -9.89 11.00
C LEU A 103 -3.92 -9.40 12.39
N ASN A 104 -3.00 -10.14 13.01
CA ASN A 104 -2.39 -9.76 14.27
C ASN A 104 -1.95 -8.29 14.22
N GLY A 105 -2.26 -7.50 15.24
CA GLY A 105 -1.91 -6.07 15.28
C GLY A 105 -0.42 -5.82 15.01
N LYS A 106 0.44 -6.75 15.47
CA LYS A 106 1.89 -6.77 15.15
C LYS A 106 2.17 -6.81 13.64
N VAL A 107 1.45 -7.64 12.87
CA VAL A 107 1.61 -7.76 11.41
C VAL A 107 1.14 -6.49 10.71
N GLN A 108 0.05 -5.87 11.19
CA GLN A 108 -0.42 -4.59 10.66
C GLN A 108 0.58 -3.45 10.91
N GLU A 109 1.12 -3.35 12.13
CA GLU A 109 2.17 -2.39 12.47
C GLU A 109 3.44 -2.63 11.64
N PHE A 110 3.79 -3.89 11.43
CA PHE A 110 4.93 -4.29 10.59
C PHE A 110 4.71 -3.87 9.12
N ALA A 111 3.54 -4.15 8.57
CA ALA A 111 3.16 -3.74 7.21
C ALA A 111 3.22 -2.22 7.06
N LYS A 112 2.69 -1.46 8.02
CA LYS A 112 2.75 0.01 8.04
C LYS A 112 4.20 0.52 8.13
N LYS A 113 5.03 -0.08 8.99
CA LYS A 113 6.44 0.31 9.19
C LYS A 113 7.28 0.19 7.90
N TYR A 114 7.04 -0.86 7.12
CA TYR A 114 7.77 -1.16 5.90
C TYR A 114 7.02 -0.78 4.61
N ARG A 115 5.84 -0.17 4.71
CA ARG A 115 4.97 0.18 3.58
C ARG A 115 4.73 -1.04 2.66
N LEU A 116 4.41 -2.18 3.28
CA LEU A 116 4.00 -3.36 2.54
C LEU A 116 2.66 -3.09 1.88
N ASP A 117 2.48 -3.64 0.68
CA ASP A 117 1.17 -3.69 0.07
C ASP A 117 0.25 -4.61 0.88
N THR A 118 -1.06 -4.40 0.73
CA THR A 118 -2.07 -5.11 1.51
C THR A 118 -2.02 -6.62 1.22
N GLN A 119 -1.73 -7.03 -0.02
CA GLN A 119 -1.61 -8.44 -0.38
C GLN A 119 -0.45 -9.14 0.33
N ALA A 120 0.72 -8.51 0.41
CA ALA A 120 1.89 -9.03 1.11
C ALA A 120 1.65 -9.09 2.62
N ALA A 121 0.96 -8.09 3.19
CA ALA A 121 0.60 -8.09 4.61
C ALA A 121 -0.35 -9.25 4.97
N VAL A 122 -1.38 -9.50 4.15
CA VAL A 122 -2.32 -10.61 4.33
C VAL A 122 -1.59 -11.96 4.23
N LYS A 123 -0.80 -12.15 3.17
CA LYS A 123 -0.04 -13.38 2.96
C LYS A 123 1.02 -13.61 4.05
N LEU A 124 1.58 -12.55 4.62
CA LEU A 124 2.48 -12.64 5.76
C LEU A 124 1.76 -13.18 6.99
N GLY A 125 0.58 -12.64 7.33
CA GLY A 125 -0.22 -13.16 8.43
C GLY A 125 -0.56 -14.65 8.27
N GLU A 126 -1.04 -15.04 7.08
CA GLU A 126 -1.40 -16.45 6.79
C GLU A 126 -0.21 -17.42 6.93
N VAL A 127 0.99 -16.97 6.59
CA VAL A 127 2.20 -17.80 6.66
C VAL A 127 2.73 -17.86 8.09
N LEU A 128 2.72 -16.75 8.82
CA LEU A 128 3.19 -16.69 10.21
C LEU A 128 2.28 -17.50 11.16
N ASP A 129 0.98 -17.56 10.90
CA ASP A 129 0.03 -18.37 11.70
C ASP A 129 0.36 -19.88 11.68
N LYS A 130 1.14 -20.35 10.70
CA LYS A 130 1.55 -21.76 10.57
C LYS A 130 2.93 -22.04 11.16
N ARG A 131 3.63 -21.04 11.69
CA ARG A 131 5.02 -21.14 12.17
C ARG A 131 5.05 -21.22 13.69
N GLU A 132 6.06 -21.92 14.22
CA GLU A 132 6.27 -22.05 15.66
C GLU A 132 6.76 -20.74 16.30
N ASP A 133 7.57 -19.96 15.58
CA ASP A 133 8.14 -18.69 16.05
C ASP A 133 7.85 -17.51 15.09
N PRO A 134 6.62 -16.97 15.09
CA PRO A 134 6.25 -15.88 14.20
C PRO A 134 6.99 -14.56 14.50
N ASP A 135 7.28 -14.27 15.78
CA ASP A 135 7.96 -13.05 16.21
C ASP A 135 9.45 -13.04 15.78
N GLY A 136 10.13 -14.19 15.87
CA GLY A 136 11.50 -14.35 15.40
C GLY A 136 11.62 -14.22 13.88
N ASP A 137 10.70 -14.84 13.13
CA ASP A 137 10.66 -14.71 11.68
C ASP A 137 10.36 -13.27 11.24
N MET A 138 9.41 -12.58 11.89
CA MET A 138 9.14 -11.15 11.63
C MET A 138 10.38 -10.28 11.84
N THR A 139 11.15 -10.52 12.90
CA THR A 139 12.38 -9.77 13.18
C THR A 139 13.41 -9.97 12.08
N LYS A 140 13.61 -11.21 11.62
CA LYS A 140 14.55 -11.53 10.54
C LYS A 140 14.11 -10.92 9.21
N ILE A 141 12.84 -11.04 8.85
CA ILE A 141 12.28 -10.42 7.64
C ILE A 141 12.46 -8.89 7.71
N GLY A 142 12.24 -8.28 8.88
CA GLY A 142 12.48 -6.85 9.09
C GLY A 142 13.89 -6.42 8.68
N LYS A 143 14.92 -7.19 9.06
CA LYS A 143 16.31 -6.91 8.66
C LYS A 143 16.52 -6.92 7.14
N HIS A 144 15.85 -7.81 6.41
CA HIS A 144 15.89 -7.84 4.95
C HIS A 144 15.21 -6.63 4.33
N LEU A 145 14.03 -6.28 4.83
CA LEU A 145 13.26 -5.15 4.31
C LEU A 145 13.95 -3.80 4.54
N GLU A 146 14.68 -3.63 5.65
CA GLU A 146 15.44 -2.40 5.94
C GLU A 146 16.55 -2.12 4.90
N ARG A 147 17.07 -3.17 4.27
CA ARG A 147 18.12 -3.10 3.24
C ARG A 147 17.58 -2.99 1.82
N SER A 148 16.30 -3.27 1.60
CA SER A 148 15.67 -3.27 0.29
C SER A 148 15.01 -1.92 -0.02
N ASN A 149 14.98 -1.55 -1.30
CA ASN A 149 14.19 -0.43 -1.82
C ASN A 149 12.83 -0.88 -2.37
N LYS A 150 12.56 -2.19 -2.41
CA LYS A 150 11.30 -2.80 -2.87
C LYS A 150 10.83 -3.84 -1.85
N PRO A 151 10.31 -3.39 -0.69
CA PRO A 151 10.03 -4.27 0.43
C PRO A 151 8.96 -5.32 0.10
N SER A 152 7.88 -4.95 -0.60
CA SER A 152 6.81 -5.91 -0.91
C SER A 152 7.25 -7.02 -1.86
N SER A 153 8.04 -6.70 -2.89
CA SER A 153 8.55 -7.72 -3.82
C SER A 153 9.52 -8.68 -3.13
N LEU A 154 10.42 -8.17 -2.28
CA LEU A 154 11.32 -9.00 -1.49
C LEU A 154 10.56 -9.87 -0.48
N MET A 155 9.55 -9.30 0.19
CA MET A 155 8.65 -10.04 1.08
C MET A 155 8.02 -11.22 0.35
N MET A 156 7.49 -11.03 -0.85
CA MET A 156 6.86 -12.11 -1.62
C MET A 156 7.81 -13.25 -1.97
N MET A 157 9.10 -12.96 -2.21
CA MET A 157 10.13 -13.99 -2.37
C MET A 157 10.37 -14.76 -1.07
N LEU A 158 10.52 -14.05 0.06
CA LEU A 158 10.73 -14.67 1.38
C LEU A 158 9.52 -15.51 1.84
N LEU A 159 8.29 -15.06 1.52
CA LEU A 159 7.06 -15.80 1.83
C LEU A 159 7.01 -17.15 1.11
N ARG A 160 7.62 -17.29 -0.07
CA ARG A 160 7.73 -18.58 -0.75
C ARG A 160 8.58 -19.56 0.06
N ASP A 161 9.75 -19.12 0.53
CA ASP A 161 10.64 -19.95 1.34
C ASP A 161 10.02 -20.32 2.70
N LEU A 162 9.32 -19.37 3.33
CA LEU A 162 8.61 -19.59 4.59
C LEU A 162 7.47 -20.61 4.46
N ARG A 163 6.75 -20.61 3.34
CA ARG A 163 5.70 -21.61 3.04
C ARG A 163 6.26 -23.02 2.89
N GLU A 164 7.49 -23.14 2.39
CA GLU A 164 8.23 -24.40 2.31
C GLU A 164 8.81 -24.83 3.67
N GLY A 165 8.60 -24.04 4.73
CA GLY A 165 9.09 -24.31 6.09
C GLY A 165 10.56 -23.95 6.29
N LYS A 166 11.24 -23.38 5.28
CA LYS A 166 12.65 -23.00 5.39
C LYS A 166 12.81 -21.83 6.37
N PRO A 167 13.85 -21.84 7.23
CA PRO A 167 14.11 -20.71 8.12
C PRO A 167 14.52 -19.47 7.33
N VAL A 168 14.10 -18.29 7.79
CA VAL A 168 14.54 -17.02 7.21
C VAL A 168 16.05 -16.90 7.42
N ARG A 169 16.82 -16.89 6.33
CA ARG A 169 18.27 -16.68 6.35
C ARG A 169 18.60 -15.26 6.80
N ASP A 170 19.81 -15.00 7.29
CA ASP A 170 20.24 -13.63 7.54
C ASP A 170 20.55 -12.90 6.22
N PRO A 171 20.40 -11.55 6.18
CA PRO A 171 20.68 -10.78 4.97
C PRO A 171 22.18 -10.74 4.65
N GLU A 172 22.57 -11.43 3.58
CA GLU A 172 23.94 -11.43 3.06
C GLU A 172 24.24 -10.20 2.18
N PHE A 173 23.21 -9.60 1.57
CA PHE A 173 23.39 -8.50 0.63
C PHE A 173 23.66 -7.15 1.31
N ALA A 174 24.53 -6.35 0.69
CA ALA A 174 24.77 -4.96 1.06
C ALA A 174 23.49 -4.12 0.92
N ALA A 175 23.39 -3.02 1.68
CA ALA A 175 22.24 -2.14 1.64
C ALA A 175 22.04 -1.56 0.23
N ALA A 176 20.86 -1.74 -0.35
CA ALA A 176 20.56 -1.22 -1.68
C ALA A 176 20.60 0.31 -1.67
N VAL A 177 21.08 0.91 -2.76
CA VAL A 177 21.10 2.37 -2.94
C VAL A 177 19.66 2.90 -2.81
N GLY A 178 19.47 3.86 -1.90
CA GLY A 178 18.16 4.44 -1.59
C GLY A 178 17.35 3.69 -0.53
N SER A 179 17.86 2.58 0.03
CA SER A 179 17.26 1.97 1.23
C SER A 179 17.42 2.88 2.46
N LYS A 180 16.56 2.68 3.48
CA LYS A 180 16.66 3.41 4.76
C LYS A 180 18.03 3.22 5.40
N PHE A 181 18.61 2.02 5.28
CA PHE A 181 19.92 1.74 5.83
C PHE A 181 21.03 2.49 5.07
N HIS A 182 20.97 2.50 3.74
CA HIS A 182 21.90 3.27 2.90
C HIS A 182 21.80 4.78 3.17
N GLU A 183 20.59 5.32 3.35
CA GLU A 183 20.39 6.73 3.71
C GLU A 183 21.00 7.06 5.09
N LYS A 184 20.83 6.17 6.06
CA LYS A 184 21.42 6.31 7.40
C LYS A 184 22.95 6.19 7.38
N GLU A 185 23.49 5.35 6.51
CA GLU A 185 24.94 5.21 6.32
C GLU A 185 25.54 6.45 5.65
N LEU A 186 24.89 6.98 4.61
CA LEU A 186 25.25 8.25 3.99
C LEU A 186 25.16 9.44 4.98
N ASP A 187 24.11 9.52 5.79
CA ASP A 187 24.01 10.58 6.80
C ASP A 187 25.15 10.49 7.83
N LYS A 188 25.53 9.28 8.25
CA LYS A 188 26.70 9.08 9.14
C LYS A 188 28.00 9.53 8.48
N THR A 189 28.24 9.19 7.21
CA THR A 189 29.47 9.60 6.51
C THR A 189 29.52 11.12 6.28
N VAL A 190 28.40 11.73 5.90
CA VAL A 190 28.27 13.20 5.71
C VAL A 190 28.42 13.95 7.04
N ARG A 191 27.88 13.44 8.15
CA ARG A 191 28.09 14.05 9.48
C ARG A 191 29.54 13.97 9.91
N ARG A 192 30.22 12.84 9.64
CA ARG A 192 31.65 12.65 9.99
C ARG A 192 32.58 13.51 9.15
N SER A 193 32.23 13.83 7.89
CA SER A 193 33.02 14.76 7.07
C SER A 193 32.81 16.21 7.50
N ARG A 194 31.59 16.61 7.91
CA ARG A 194 31.32 17.96 8.44
C ARG A 194 32.01 18.25 9.77
N SER A 195 32.10 17.27 10.68
CA SER A 195 32.77 17.50 11.97
C SER A 195 34.29 17.67 11.82
N ARG A 196 34.91 17.05 10.81
CA ARG A 196 36.34 17.23 10.52
C ARG A 196 36.65 18.58 9.85
N GLY A 197 35.71 19.17 9.10
CA GLY A 197 35.91 20.45 8.42
C GLY A 197 35.81 21.72 9.29
N ARG A 198 35.32 21.63 10.53
CA ARG A 198 35.19 22.78 11.45
C ARG A 198 36.38 22.99 12.40
N GLY A 199 37.35 22.09 12.41
CA GLY A 199 38.52 22.18 13.29
C GLY A 199 39.74 22.92 12.73
N SER A 200 39.71 23.38 11.47
CA SER A 200 40.94 23.85 10.78
C SER A 200 40.88 25.28 10.24
N GLY A 201 39.99 26.14 10.77
CA GLY A 201 39.84 27.52 10.27
C GLY A 201 39.43 28.56 11.32
N GLY A 202 39.77 28.33 12.58
CA GLY A 202 39.41 29.19 13.72
C GLY A 202 40.62 29.62 14.54
N GLY A 203 41.68 30.06 13.87
CA GLY A 203 42.60 31.02 14.47
C GLY A 203 41.89 32.38 14.53
N GLY A 204 41.80 32.96 15.72
CA GLY A 204 41.10 34.23 15.99
C GLY A 204 40.14 34.03 17.15
N GLY A 205 40.61 34.06 18.40
CA GLY A 205 41.12 35.30 18.99
C GLY A 205 39.91 36.12 19.43
N GLY A 206 39.37 35.80 20.60
CA GLY A 206 38.16 36.44 21.10
C GLY A 206 37.89 36.06 22.55
N ALA A 207 38.88 36.30 23.41
CA ALA A 207 38.67 36.37 24.85
C ALA A 207 37.56 37.39 25.12
N LYS A 208 36.42 36.93 25.62
CA LYS A 208 35.44 37.80 26.26
C LYS A 208 35.08 37.20 27.60
N GLU A 209 35.98 37.48 28.54
CA GLU A 209 35.66 37.59 29.95
C GLU A 209 34.46 38.53 30.15
N GLY A 210 33.64 38.22 31.13
CA GLY A 210 32.39 38.92 31.43
C GLY A 210 31.35 37.86 31.73
N GLY A 211 31.32 37.34 32.95
CA GLY A 211 30.72 38.06 34.06
C GLY A 211 29.27 37.55 34.15
N ARG A 212 28.99 36.70 35.14
CA ARG A 212 28.36 37.07 36.41
C ARG A 212 26.82 37.03 36.33
N ASP A 213 26.28 36.43 37.38
CA ASP A 213 24.91 36.55 37.87
C ASP A 213 23.83 35.74 37.14
N ARG A 214 23.31 34.68 37.80
CA ARG A 214 22.26 34.74 38.82
C ARG A 214 21.01 35.42 38.29
N GLY A 215 19.99 34.60 38.08
CA GLY A 215 18.63 35.05 38.31
C GLY A 215 17.65 34.66 37.21
N ARG A 216 16.62 33.97 37.69
CA ARG A 216 15.26 34.50 37.62
C ARG A 216 14.64 34.47 36.22
N GLY A 217 13.83 33.42 36.03
CA GLY A 217 12.50 33.52 35.44
C GLY A 217 12.46 34.00 34.01
N SER A 218 12.02 33.14 33.11
CA SER A 218 11.38 33.60 31.88
C SER A 218 10.48 32.55 31.27
N PRO A 219 9.45 33.00 30.57
CA PRO A 219 8.09 32.58 30.83
C PRO A 219 7.58 31.67 29.73
N LYS A 220 6.40 31.10 30.00
CA LYS A 220 5.35 30.78 29.03
C LYS A 220 5.44 31.74 27.83
N ARG A 221 6.02 31.28 26.72
CA ARG A 221 5.99 32.01 25.46
C ARG A 221 5.26 31.14 24.46
N GLU A 222 3.94 31.36 24.44
CA GLU A 222 3.08 31.10 23.31
C GLU A 222 3.84 31.52 22.04
N ARG A 223 4.23 30.52 21.27
CA ARG A 223 4.88 30.74 19.99
C ARG A 223 3.79 30.65 18.92
N GLU A 224 2.90 31.63 18.97
CA GLU A 224 2.27 32.11 17.75
C GLU A 224 3.39 32.73 16.91
N ARG A 225 3.85 31.99 15.91
CA ARG A 225 4.61 32.57 14.82
C ARG A 225 3.90 32.24 13.52
N SER A 226 3.06 33.20 13.18
CA SER A 226 2.49 33.56 11.90
C SER A 226 3.36 33.25 10.67
N PRO A 227 2.70 33.17 9.50
CA PRO A 227 3.17 32.56 8.26
C PRO A 227 4.12 33.49 7.51
N GLY A 228 5.04 32.93 6.72
CA GLY A 228 5.89 33.75 5.86
C GLY A 228 7.26 33.15 5.59
N ARG A 229 7.32 32.17 4.68
CA ARG A 229 8.49 31.98 3.83
C ARG A 229 8.05 31.82 2.38
N GLU A 230 7.52 32.93 1.88
CA GLU A 230 7.86 33.41 0.56
C GLU A 230 9.39 33.38 0.33
N ARG A 231 9.76 33.19 -0.94
CA ARG A 231 11.09 33.37 -1.54
C ARG A 231 12.11 32.28 -1.26
N ARG A 232 12.12 31.30 -2.17
CA ARG A 232 13.29 31.20 -3.06
C ARG A 232 12.94 30.49 -4.36
N ASP A 233 12.62 31.32 -5.34
CA ASP A 233 12.96 31.08 -6.73
C ASP A 233 14.41 30.60 -6.78
N ARG A 234 14.57 29.31 -7.03
CA ARG A 234 15.81 28.75 -7.54
C ARG A 234 15.49 28.23 -8.92
N SER A 235 15.52 29.18 -9.84
CA SER A 235 15.95 29.00 -11.22
C SER A 235 17.14 28.03 -11.21
N ARG A 236 16.86 26.78 -11.54
CA ARG A 236 17.87 25.82 -11.95
C ARG A 236 17.55 25.42 -13.37
N ASP A 237 17.88 26.36 -14.25
CA ASP A 237 18.60 26.10 -15.49
C ASP A 237 19.62 24.99 -15.27
N ARG A 238 19.24 23.73 -15.47
CA ARG A 238 20.19 22.66 -15.77
C ARG A 238 19.59 21.64 -16.72
N ARG A 239 19.89 21.93 -17.99
CA ARG A 239 20.31 20.97 -19.01
C ARG A 239 19.22 20.02 -19.48
N ASP A 240 18.61 20.43 -20.58
CA ASP A 240 18.79 19.73 -21.85
C ASP A 240 19.92 18.70 -21.79
N ARG A 241 19.51 17.45 -21.63
CA ARG A 241 20.31 16.30 -22.05
C ARG A 241 19.41 15.45 -22.92
N SER A 242 19.15 16.00 -24.10
CA SER A 242 18.97 15.24 -25.34
C SER A 242 19.94 14.06 -25.32
N LYS A 243 19.39 12.88 -25.04
CA LYS A 243 20.06 11.63 -25.31
C LYS A 243 19.12 10.83 -26.17
N GLU A 244 19.09 11.24 -27.43
CA GLU A 244 18.89 10.34 -28.55
C GLU A 244 19.61 9.03 -28.24
N LYS A 245 18.81 7.98 -28.13
CA LYS A 245 19.32 6.64 -28.27
C LYS A 245 18.43 5.95 -29.26
N GLU A 246 18.68 6.29 -30.53
CA GLU A 246 18.58 5.35 -31.62
C GLU A 246 19.12 4.00 -31.14
N LYS A 247 18.25 2.99 -31.16
CA LYS A 247 18.73 1.63 -31.31
C LYS A 247 17.75 0.88 -32.18
N ASP A 248 17.94 1.12 -33.47
CA ASP A 248 17.77 0.11 -34.49
C ASP A 248 18.31 -1.23 -34.00
N GLY A 249 17.46 -2.23 -34.08
CA GLY A 249 17.71 -3.59 -33.65
C GLY A 249 16.88 -4.55 -34.46
N ASP A 250 16.84 -4.32 -35.78
CA ASP A 250 16.61 -5.35 -36.79
C ASP A 250 17.56 -6.53 -36.54
N ARG A 251 17.00 -7.70 -36.22
CA ARG A 251 17.54 -8.99 -36.69
C ARG A 251 16.56 -10.14 -36.47
N SER A 252 15.79 -10.41 -37.51
CA SER A 252 15.68 -11.73 -38.17
C SER A 252 16.18 -12.97 -37.40
N LYS A 253 15.23 -13.84 -36.99
CA LYS A 253 15.01 -15.21 -37.49
C LYS A 253 13.93 -15.93 -36.70
#